data_AF-A0A1Q5AQU4-F1
#
_entry.id   AF-A0A1Q5AQU4-F1
#
_cell.length_a   1.000
_cell.length_b   1.000
_cell.length_c   1.000
_cell.angle_alpha   90.00
_cell.angle_beta   90.00
_cell.angle_gamma   90.00
#
_symmetry.space_group_name_H-M   'P 1'
#
loop_
_entity.id
_entity.type
_entity.pdbx_description
1 polymer ?
#
loop_
_entity_poly.entity_id
_entity_poly.type
_entity_poly.pdbx_seq_one_letter_code
_entity_poly.pdbx_strand_id
1 'polypeptide(L)'
;MTQVMSNRMNELREIVAEVLEVEPEEITETSHFVDDHEADSLRAIEILARLEKMYKIEIPQTELPKMENLRAVYDVVKQYAGWQD
;
A
#
# COMPACT_ATOMS: atom_id res chain seq x y z
N MET A 1 22.26 2.68 -0.94
CA MET A 1 21.05 3.51 -1.20
C MET A 1 19.82 2.67 -0.90
N THR A 2 19.58 2.31 0.36
CA THR A 2 18.56 1.29 0.70
C THR A 2 17.71 1.62 1.92
N GLN A 3 18.04 2.68 2.68
CA GLN A 3 17.40 2.94 3.96
C GLN A 3 16.07 3.72 3.85
N VAL A 4 15.87 4.49 2.76
CA VAL A 4 14.64 5.26 2.53
C VAL A 4 13.52 4.35 2.03
N MET A 5 13.83 3.44 1.09
CA MET A 5 12.88 2.45 0.58
C MET A 5 12.34 1.56 1.70
N SER A 6 13.21 1.05 2.58
CA SER A 6 12.78 0.23 3.72
C SER A 6 11.85 0.99 4.67
N ASN A 7 12.10 2.28 4.92
CA ASN A 7 11.23 3.08 5.78
C ASN A 7 9.84 3.28 5.16
N ARG A 8 9.78 3.63 3.88
CA ARG A 8 8.50 3.81 3.16
C ARG A 8 7.71 2.51 3.08
N MET A 9 8.39 1.39 2.82
CA MET A 9 7.75 0.07 2.79
C MET A 9 7.13 -0.29 4.15
N ASN A 10 7.82 0.04 5.25
CA ASN A 10 7.30 -0.18 6.60
C ASN A 10 6.09 0.73 6.90
N GLU A 11 6.14 2.02 6.53
CA GLU A 11 4.99 2.93 6.68
C GLU A 11 3.77 2.41 5.92
N LEU A 12 3.95 2.01 4.65
CA LEU A 12 2.88 1.43 3.84
C LEU A 12 2.32 0.16 4.49
N ARG A 13 3.20 -0.71 5.01
CA ARG A 13 2.80 -1.94 5.68
C ARG A 13 1.93 -1.66 6.90
N GLU A 14 2.31 -0.69 7.74
CA GLU A 14 1.53 -0.31 8.92
C GLU A 14 0.14 0.20 8.53
N ILE A 15 0.04 1.05 7.50
CA ILE A 15 -1.23 1.58 7.01
C ILE A 15 -2.13 0.45 6.51
N VAL A 16 -1.59 -0.45 5.71
CA VAL A 16 -2.34 -1.57 5.14
C VAL A 16 -2.77 -2.52 6.27
N ALA A 17 -1.88 -2.86 7.20
CA ALA A 17 -2.18 -3.72 8.34
C ALA A 17 -3.30 -3.17 9.21
N GLU A 18 -3.30 -1.85 9.46
CA GLU A 18 -4.35 -1.20 10.24
C GLU A 18 -5.71 -1.26 9.53
N VAL A 19 -5.77 -1.06 8.21
CA VAL A 19 -7.03 -1.13 7.44
C VAL A 19 -7.53 -2.57 7.30
N LEU A 20 -6.61 -3.52 7.13
CA LEU A 20 -6.94 -4.94 7.05
C LEU A 20 -7.20 -5.57 8.44
N GLU A 21 -6.96 -4.84 9.52
CA GLU A 21 -7.08 -5.32 10.91
C GLU A 21 -6.27 -6.61 11.17
N VAL A 22 -5.07 -6.68 10.58
CA VAL A 22 -4.12 -7.80 10.73
C VAL A 22 -2.79 -7.31 11.32
N GLU A 23 -1.92 -8.22 11.73
CA GLU A 23 -0.60 -7.82 12.18
C GLU A 23 0.29 -7.42 10.99
N PRO A 24 1.12 -6.38 11.11
CA PRO A 24 2.02 -5.98 10.03
C PRO A 24 2.97 -7.11 9.63
N GLU A 25 3.36 -7.96 10.58
CA GLU A 25 4.24 -9.11 10.31
C GLU A 25 3.60 -10.15 9.37
N GLU A 26 2.27 -10.22 9.29
CA GLU A 26 1.55 -11.10 8.36
C GLU A 26 1.58 -10.56 6.93
N ILE A 27 1.80 -9.25 6.74
CA ILE A 27 1.82 -8.62 5.42
C ILE A 27 3.22 -8.69 4.81
N THR A 28 3.38 -9.66 3.91
CA THR A 28 4.60 -9.77 3.09
C THR A 28 4.55 -8.85 1.86
N GLU A 29 5.71 -8.57 1.27
CA GLU A 29 5.81 -7.74 0.06
C GLU A 29 5.02 -8.31 -1.13
N THR A 30 4.86 -9.63 -1.18
CA THR A 30 4.21 -10.38 -2.25
C THR A 30 2.85 -10.97 -1.85
N SER A 31 2.41 -10.76 -0.60
CA SER A 31 1.12 -11.25 -0.10
C SER A 31 -0.01 -10.57 -0.85
N HIS A 32 -0.93 -11.35 -1.40
CA HIS A 32 -2.05 -10.82 -2.15
C HIS A 32 -3.17 -10.44 -1.19
N PHE A 33 -3.49 -9.15 -1.06
CA PHE A 33 -4.42 -8.68 -0.04
C PHE A 33 -5.78 -9.35 -0.10
N VAL A 34 -6.32 -9.52 -1.32
CA VAL A 34 -7.64 -10.13 -1.51
C VAL A 34 -7.62 -11.64 -1.24
N ASP A 35 -6.56 -12.34 -1.67
CA ASP A 35 -6.53 -13.79 -1.67
C ASP A 35 -5.98 -14.35 -0.34
N ASP A 36 -4.98 -13.67 0.25
CA ASP A 36 -4.28 -14.09 1.47
C ASP A 36 -4.83 -13.42 2.73
N HIS A 37 -5.38 -12.20 2.63
CA HIS A 37 -5.86 -11.41 3.77
C HIS A 37 -7.36 -11.05 3.67
N GLU A 38 -8.09 -11.69 2.75
CA GLU A 38 -9.53 -11.49 2.53
C GLU A 38 -9.92 -10.00 2.40
N ALA A 39 -9.03 -9.18 1.85
CA ALA A 39 -9.28 -7.76 1.65
C ALA A 39 -10.43 -7.59 0.64
N ASP A 40 -11.48 -6.90 1.08
CA ASP A 40 -12.57 -6.55 0.20
C ASP A 40 -12.27 -5.27 -0.61
N SER A 41 -13.09 -5.01 -1.62
CA SER A 41 -12.96 -3.80 -2.43
C SER A 41 -13.07 -2.51 -1.61
N LEU A 42 -13.75 -2.55 -0.45
CA LEU A 42 -13.91 -1.39 0.43
C LEU A 42 -12.61 -1.07 1.18
N ARG A 43 -11.96 -2.08 1.75
CA ARG A 43 -10.65 -1.96 2.40
C ARG A 43 -9.59 -1.47 1.42
N ALA A 44 -9.61 -1.93 0.17
CA ALA A 44 -8.71 -1.43 -0.86
C ALA A 44 -8.92 0.08 -1.14
N ILE A 45 -10.19 0.53 -1.22
CA ILE A 45 -10.53 1.96 -1.38
C ILE A 45 -10.10 2.78 -0.14
N GLU A 46 -10.22 2.22 1.06
CA GLU A 46 -9.79 2.90 2.29
C GLU A 46 -8.27 3.02 2.40
N ILE A 47 -7.52 1.96 2.03
CA ILE A 47 -6.06 2.00 1.91
C ILE A 47 -5.67 3.15 0.96
N LEU A 48 -6.26 3.19 -0.24
CA LEU A 48 -6.02 4.25 -1.22
C LEU A 48 -6.24 5.64 -0.63
N ALA A 49 -7.41 5.87 -0.02
CA ALA A 49 -7.77 7.15 0.56
C ALA A 49 -6.82 7.58 1.70
N ARG A 50 -6.36 6.63 2.53
CA ARG A 50 -5.35 6.90 3.56
C ARG A 50 -4.01 7.31 2.94
N LEU A 51 -3.56 6.61 1.91
CA LEU A 51 -2.29 6.89 1.23
C LEU A 51 -2.32 8.28 0.57
N GLU A 52 -3.39 8.60 -0.15
CA GLU A 52 -3.63 9.91 -0.75
C GLU A 52 -3.57 11.03 0.29
N LYS A 53 -4.26 10.85 1.42
CA LYS A 53 -4.29 11.85 2.50
C LYS A 53 -2.93 11.99 3.18
N MET A 54 -2.22 10.89 3.43
CA MET A 54 -0.94 10.89 4.12
C MET A 54 0.15 11.54 3.28
N TYR A 55 0.26 11.13 2.02
CA TYR A 55 1.30 11.62 1.11
C TYR A 55 0.89 12.85 0.31
N LYS A 56 -0.37 13.30 0.45
CA LYS A 56 -0.97 14.44 -0.27
C LYS A 56 -0.86 14.27 -1.79
N ILE A 57 -1.19 13.07 -2.24
CA ILE A 57 -1.19 12.65 -3.65
C ILE A 57 -2.61 12.29 -4.08
N GLU A 58 -2.82 12.20 -5.38
CA GLU A 58 -4.09 11.76 -5.99
C GLU A 58 -3.78 10.56 -6.88
N ILE A 59 -4.29 9.38 -6.51
CA ILE A 59 -4.09 8.12 -7.22
C ILE A 59 -5.45 7.71 -7.81
N PRO A 60 -5.55 7.59 -9.14
CA PRO A 60 -6.81 7.23 -9.77
C PRO A 60 -7.21 5.79 -9.41
N GLN A 61 -8.51 5.57 -9.23
CA GLN A 61 -9.06 4.24 -8.92
C GLN A 61 -8.73 3.17 -9.98
N THR A 62 -8.31 3.56 -11.19
CA THR A 62 -7.83 2.62 -12.22
C THR A 62 -6.54 1.90 -11.82
N GLU A 63 -5.82 2.41 -10.80
CA GLU A 63 -4.63 1.78 -10.24
C GLU A 63 -4.95 0.78 -9.12
N LEU A 64 -6.14 0.84 -8.50
CA LEU A 64 -6.56 -0.11 -7.45
C LEU A 64 -6.38 -1.58 -7.84
N PRO A 65 -6.76 -2.02 -9.06
CA PRO A 65 -6.55 -3.41 -9.47
C PRO A 65 -5.08 -3.83 -9.52
N LYS A 66 -4.14 -2.88 -9.57
CA LYS A 66 -2.70 -3.17 -9.51
C LYS A 66 -2.17 -3.21 -8.07
N MET A 67 -2.90 -2.65 -7.11
CA MET A 67 -2.53 -2.57 -5.69
C MET A 67 -2.88 -3.87 -4.97
N GLU A 68 -2.47 -4.99 -5.56
CA GLU A 68 -2.82 -6.34 -5.11
C GLU A 68 -1.96 -6.83 -3.93
N ASN A 69 -0.75 -6.27 -3.80
CA ASN A 69 0.20 -6.58 -2.73
C ASN A 69 0.98 -5.32 -2.30
N LEU A 70 1.72 -5.43 -1.21
CA LEU A 70 2.43 -4.29 -0.61
C LEU A 70 3.49 -3.71 -1.56
N ARG A 71 4.18 -4.56 -2.32
CA ARG A 71 5.16 -4.10 -3.30
C ARG A 71 4.50 -3.27 -4.41
N ALA A 72 3.38 -3.73 -4.94
CA ALA A 72 2.66 -3.04 -5.99
C ALA A 72 2.05 -1.72 -5.51
N VAL A 73 1.55 -1.68 -4.26
CA VAL A 73 1.15 -0.42 -3.60
C VAL A 73 2.32 0.56 -3.56
N TYR A 74 3.49 0.11 -3.11
CA TYR A 74 4.68 0.96 -3.06
C TYR A 74 5.05 1.49 -4.45
N ASP A 75 5.01 0.66 -5.49
CA ASP A 75 5.36 1.07 -6.85
C ASP A 75 4.37 2.11 -7.41
N VAL A 76 3.06 1.95 -7.15
CA VAL A 76 2.04 2.95 -7.50
C VAL A 76 2.29 4.24 -6.72
N VAL A 77 2.37 4.19 -5.39
CA VAL A 77 2.60 5.37 -4.56
C VAL A 77 3.89 6.09 -4.97
N LYS A 78 4.96 5.34 -5.27
CA LYS A 78 6.24 5.89 -5.76
C LYS A 78 6.05 6.72 -7.02
N GLN A 79 5.28 6.23 -7.97
CA GLN A 79 5.00 6.92 -9.24
C GLN A 79 4.27 8.26 -9.02
N TYR A 80 3.28 8.29 -8.13
CA TYR A 80 2.46 9.50 -7.89
C TYR A 80 3.09 10.47 -6.88
N ALA A 81 3.83 9.95 -5.89
CA ALA A 81 4.51 10.75 -4.88
C ALA A 81 5.85 11.32 -5.36
N GLY A 82 6.27 11.02 -6.60
CA GLY A 82 7.53 11.52 -7.16
C GLY A 82 8.77 11.03 -6.41
N TRP A 83 8.67 9.84 -5.81
CA TRP A 83 9.74 9.22 -5.04
C TRP A 83 10.88 8.79 -5.98
N GLN A 84 11.97 9.55 -5.98
CA GLN A 84 13.20 9.18 -6.69
C GLN A 84 14.13 8.43 -5.73
N ASP A 85 13.91 7.12 -5.64
CA ASP A 85 14.85 6.17 -5.01
C ASP A 85 15.86 5.67 -6.06
#